data_AF-E4X675-F1
#
_entry.id   AF-E4X675-F1
#
_cell.length_a   1.000
_cell.length_b   1.000
_cell.length_c   1.000
_cell.angle_alpha   90.00
_cell.angle_beta   90.00
_cell.angle_gamma   90.00
#
_symmetry.space_group_name_H-M   'P 1'
#
loop_
_entity.id
_entity.type
_entity.pdbx_description
1 polymer ?
#
loop_
_entity_poly.entity_id
_entity_poly.type
_entity_poly.pdbx_seq_one_letter_code
_entity_poly.pdbx_strand_id
1 'polypeptide(L)' 'MKKKLTDNTERKDNECEAVKSVVFVKTHKTASSTLQNIFLRYGLKHDLKIALPKNSGNRFYYPQPGFEIA' A
#
# COMPACT_ATOMS: atom_id res chain seq x y z
N MET A 1 -26.41 29.37 21.09
CA MET A 1 -25.19 28.75 20.53
C MET A 1 -25.18 27.27 20.94
N LYS A 2 -25.77 26.39 20.11
CA LYS A 2 -25.84 24.94 20.38
C LYS A 2 -24.80 24.26 19.48
N LYS A 3 -23.74 23.69 20.06
CA LYS A 3 -22.90 22.73 19.34
C LYS A 3 -23.69 21.41 19.28
N LYS A 4 -24.23 21.10 18.11
CA LYS A 4 -24.68 19.75 17.76
C LYS A 4 -23.43 18.89 17.62
N LEU A 5 -23.20 17.99 18.57
CA LEU A 5 -22.33 16.85 18.33
C LEU A 5 -23.13 15.89 17.45
N THR A 6 -22.92 15.96 16.15
CA THR A 6 -23.44 14.98 15.18
C THR A 6 -22.25 14.24 14.59
N ASP A 7 -21.95 13.08 15.17
CA ASP A 7 -21.36 11.99 14.40
C ASP A 7 -22.29 10.77 14.54
N ASN A 8 -23.50 10.92 14.01
CA ASN A 8 -24.31 9.79 13.57
C ASN A 8 -23.94 9.53 12.11
N THR A 9 -22.69 9.13 11.86
CA THR A 9 -22.40 8.40 10.63
C THR A 9 -22.74 6.95 10.93
N GLU A 10 -23.96 6.53 10.58
CA GLU A 10 -24.30 5.12 10.46
C GLU A 10 -23.15 4.44 9.71
N ARG A 11 -22.34 3.62 10.40
CA ARG A 11 -21.37 2.77 9.73
C ARG A 11 -22.19 1.76 8.97
N LYS A 12 -22.57 2.10 7.74
CA LYS A 12 -22.93 1.12 6.72
C LYS A 12 -21.79 0.13 6.75
N ASP A 13 -22.05 -1.07 7.28
CA ASP A 13 -21.15 -2.21 7.14
C ASP A 13 -21.16 -2.57 5.66
N ASN A 14 -20.49 -1.74 4.85
CA ASN A 14 -20.11 -2.10 3.50
C ASN A 14 -19.21 -3.32 3.70
N GLU A 15 -19.55 -4.45 3.10
CA GLU A 15 -18.69 -5.64 3.12
C GLU A 15 -17.24 -5.21 2.82
N CYS A 16 -16.32 -5.56 3.73
CA CYS A 16 -14.92 -5.19 3.56
C CYS A 16 -14.36 -5.87 2.31
N GLU A 17 -14.13 -5.10 1.24
CA GLU A 17 -13.40 -5.59 0.07
C GLU A 17 -11.89 -5.51 0.32
N ALA A 18 -11.18 -6.56 -0.05
CA ALA A 18 -9.72 -6.56 0.00
C ALA A 18 -9.13 -5.54 -0.97
N VAL A 19 -8.19 -4.71 -0.49
CA VAL A 19 -7.45 -3.75 -1.33
C VAL A 19 -6.48 -4.50 -2.25
N LYS A 20 -6.67 -4.35 -3.57
CA LYS A 20 -5.88 -5.07 -4.60
C LYS A 20 -4.75 -4.24 -5.21
N SER A 21 -4.78 -2.92 -5.09
CA SER A 21 -3.75 -2.01 -5.61
C SER A 21 -2.89 -1.47 -4.49
N VAL A 22 -1.70 -2.03 -4.33
CA VAL A 22 -0.76 -1.68 -3.26
C VAL A 22 0.63 -1.46 -3.85
N VAL A 23 1.32 -0.42 -3.38
CA VAL A 23 2.75 -0.20 -3.65
C VAL A 23 3.53 -0.52 -2.38
N PHE A 24 4.48 -1.43 -2.47
CA PHE A 24 5.31 -1.84 -1.34
C PHE A 24 6.76 -1.38 -1.53
N VAL A 25 7.20 -0.44 -0.69
CA VAL A 25 8.59 0.03 -0.64
C VAL A 25 9.29 -0.70 0.49
N LYS A 26 10.29 -1.53 0.16
CA LYS A 26 11.03 -2.31 1.15
C LYS A 26 12.17 -1.49 1.75
N THR A 27 12.37 -1.64 3.05
CA THR A 27 13.53 -1.13 3.80
C THR A 27 14.35 -2.28 4.36
N HIS A 28 15.64 -2.06 4.60
CA HIS A 28 16.53 -3.10 5.10
C HIS A 28 16.25 -3.42 6.60
N LYS A 29 16.36 -4.70 6.98
CA LYS A 29 16.19 -5.20 8.37
C LYS A 29 14.81 -4.96 9.00
N THR A 30 13.75 -4.78 8.22
CA THR A 30 12.38 -4.58 8.73
C THR A 30 11.44 -5.76 8.47
N ALA A 31 12.00 -6.96 8.27
CA ALA A 31 11.25 -8.15 7.84
C ALA A 31 10.43 -7.93 6.54
N SER A 32 10.83 -6.96 5.71
CA SER A 32 10.16 -6.62 4.45
C SER A 32 10.10 -7.79 3.47
N SER A 33 11.07 -8.71 3.53
CA SER A 33 11.08 -9.95 2.73
C SER A 33 9.91 -10.87 3.09
N THR A 34 9.49 -10.88 4.37
CA THR A 34 8.32 -11.63 4.82
C THR A 34 7.05 -11.07 4.20
N LEU A 35 6.88 -9.73 4.24
CA LEU A 35 5.73 -9.05 3.65
C LEU A 35 5.69 -9.23 2.12
N GLN A 36 6.83 -9.13 1.44
CA GLN A 36 6.92 -9.41 0.01
C GLN A 36 6.41 -10.82 -0.33
N ASN A 37 6.77 -11.84 0.45
CA ASN A 37 6.29 -13.21 0.24
C ASN A 37 4.79 -13.36 0.52
N ILE A 38 4.22 -12.58 1.44
CA ILE A 38 2.77 -12.55 1.69
C ILE A 38 2.06 -11.94 0.48
N PHE A 39 2.52 -10.79 -0.02
CA PHE A 39 1.94 -10.15 -1.20
C PHE A 39 2.05 -11.01 -2.45
N LEU A 40 3.20 -11.68 -2.65
CA LEU A 40 3.39 -12.57 -3.80
C LEU A 40 2.41 -13.75 -3.76
N ARG A 41 2.26 -14.40 -2.59
CA ARG A 41 1.31 -15.51 -2.42
C ARG A 41 -0.14 -15.07 -2.60
N TYR A 42 -0.50 -13.91 -2.05
CA TYR A 42 -1.84 -13.33 -2.21
C TYR A 42 -2.12 -13.01 -3.68
N GLY A 43 -1.19 -12.32 -4.35
CA GLY A 43 -1.37 -11.95 -5.76
C GLY A 43 -1.49 -13.16 -6.68
N LEU A 44 -0.67 -14.19 -6.49
CA LEU A 44 -0.78 -15.43 -7.26
C LEU A 44 -2.11 -16.18 -7.01
N LYS A 45 -2.59 -16.22 -5.75
CA LYS A 45 -3.85 -16.89 -5.40
C LYS A 45 -5.08 -16.19 -5.99
N HIS A 46 -5.01 -14.88 -6.19
CA HIS A 46 -6.12 -14.04 -6.64
C HIS A 46 -5.92 -13.50 -8.07
N ASP A 47 -5.02 -14.12 -8.85
CA ASP A 47 -4.70 -13.74 -10.24
C ASP A 47 -4.40 -12.25 -10.44
N LEU A 48 -3.73 -11.63 -9.46
CA LEU A 48 -3.35 -10.22 -9.50
C LEU A 48 -2.05 -10.02 -10.28
N LYS A 49 -1.93 -8.87 -10.94
CA LYS A 49 -0.72 -8.46 -11.64
C LYS A 49 0.30 -7.91 -10.64
N ILE A 50 1.48 -8.53 -10.57
CA ILE A 50 2.59 -8.09 -9.74
C ILE A 50 3.65 -7.46 -10.63
N ALA A 51 4.00 -6.20 -10.36
CA ALA A 51 5.07 -5.49 -11.06
C ALA A 51 6.33 -5.41 -10.18
N LEU A 52 7.48 -5.70 -10.78
CA LEU A 52 8.80 -5.48 -10.19
C LEU A 52 9.52 -4.36 -10.95
N PRO A 53 10.43 -3.61 -10.31
CA PRO A 53 11.22 -2.60 -11.00
C PRO A 53 12.04 -3.22 -12.15
N LYS A 54 12.04 -2.54 -13.30
CA LYS A 54 12.58 -3.03 -14.58
C LYS A 54 14.11 -3.21 -14.59
N ASN A 55 14.82 -2.38 -13.83
CA ASN A 55 16.27 -2.47 -13.66
C ASN A 55 16.51 -3.02 -12.26
N SER A 56 17.49 -3.90 -12.09
CA SER A 56 17.93 -4.54 -10.84
C SER A 56 18.24 -3.61 -9.64
N GLY A 57 17.88 -2.32 -9.72
CA GLY A 57 17.79 -1.38 -8.63
C GLY A 57 16.44 -1.40 -7.90
N ASN A 58 16.45 -0.83 -6.70
CA ASN A 58 15.39 -0.99 -5.69
C ASN A 58 14.31 0.12 -5.73
N ARG A 59 14.19 0.87 -6.82
CA ARG A 59 13.39 2.10 -6.87
C ARG A 59 12.71 2.25 -8.23
N PHE A 60 11.38 2.36 -8.25
CA PHE A 60 10.60 2.84 -9.40
C PHE A 60 10.84 4.34 -9.62
N TYR A 61 12.10 4.77 -9.79
CA TYR A 61 12.50 6.18 -9.81
C TYR A 61 12.00 7.00 -8.59
N TYR A 62 11.85 6.34 -7.43
CA TYR A 62 11.34 6.96 -6.19
C TYR A 62 12.40 6.99 -5.08
N PRO A 63 12.63 8.14 -4.39
CA PRO A 63 12.08 9.45 -4.71
C PRO A 63 12.70 10.00 -6.00
N GLN A 64 11.94 10.84 -6.73
CA GLN A 64 12.47 11.51 -7.91
C GLN A 64 13.54 12.52 -7.48
N PRO A 65 14.70 12.59 -8.16
CA PRO A 65 15.67 13.66 -7.93
C PRO A 65 15.00 14.99 -8.31
N GLY A 66 14.59 15.76 -7.29
CA GLY A 66 13.75 16.96 -7.44
C GLY A 66 12.76 17.19 -6.29
N PHE A 67 12.55 16.20 -5.41
CA PHE A 67 11.85 16.39 -4.13
C PHE A 67 12.85 16.44 -2.98
N GLU A 68 13.80 17.37 -3.07
CA GLU A 68 14.60 17.82 -1.92
C GLU A 68 14.06 19.19 -1.54
N ILE A 69 13.45 19.25 -0.35
CA ILE A 69 12.99 20.50 0.27
C ILE A 69 14.25 21.26 0.68
N ALA A 70 14.27 22.58 0.44
CA ALA A 70 15.28 23.52 0.90
C ALA A 70 15.64 23.36 2.39
#